data_AF-A0A839XUG7-F1
#
_entry.id   AF-A0A839XUG7-F1
#
_cell.length_a   1.000
_cell.length_b   1.000
_cell.length_c   1.000
_cell.angle_alpha   90.00
_cell.angle_beta   90.00
_cell.angle_gamma   90.00
#
_symmetry.space_group_name_H-M   'P 1'
#
loop_
_entity.id
_entity.type
_entity.pdbx_description
1 polymer ?
#
loop_
_entity_poly.entity_id
_entity_poly.type
_entity_poly.pdbx_seq_one_letter_code
_entity_poly.pdbx_strand_id
1 'polypeptide(L)'
;MPRIRTYKPDFFKSLDVSALPLRARLTWLGLWTQCDDHGRFLDHVKLVKAEVWPLDDVSLRDVADDLDTLAAAGRIVRYTVGDRDYLAVQNWHHHQSINRPAGPKYPDPPEPIAAPAPGESGHCPHCWHLLTEGSVSIHGALRDASRQEGKGKEGRGGDARERADPPPRTCAKHQNTTNPPACGGCRDARHAYEQWEQHQQQTRASVADELARARADPALVCEHGQDGGRHVRSDTGERLCAMCRRAERSVA
;
A
#
# COMPACT_ATOMS: atom_id res chain seq x y z
N MET A 1 10.12 -18.40 -12.91
CA MET A 1 10.81 -18.97 -11.74
C MET A 1 10.46 -18.09 -10.56
N PRO A 2 10.17 -18.65 -9.38
CA PRO A 2 9.88 -17.84 -8.20
C PRO A 2 11.04 -16.90 -7.88
N ARG A 3 10.74 -15.71 -7.36
CA ARG A 3 11.74 -14.68 -7.03
C ARG A 3 11.50 -14.14 -5.64
N ILE A 4 12.56 -13.68 -4.99
CA ILE A 4 12.44 -12.89 -3.77
C ILE A 4 11.71 -11.60 -4.12
N ARG A 5 10.68 -11.27 -3.34
CA ARG A 5 9.89 -10.04 -3.46
C ARG A 5 9.89 -9.30 -2.14
N THR A 6 9.74 -7.97 -2.20
CA THR A 6 9.72 -7.12 -1.00
C THR A 6 8.28 -6.86 -0.58
N TYR A 7 7.99 -6.97 0.72
CA TYR A 7 6.71 -6.53 1.29
C TYR A 7 6.90 -5.20 2.01
N LYS A 8 6.07 -4.21 1.66
CA LYS A 8 6.09 -2.90 2.31
C LYS A 8 5.40 -2.99 3.68
N PRO A 9 5.87 -2.27 4.72
CA PRO A 9 5.19 -2.22 6.02
C PRO A 9 3.72 -1.78 5.93
N ASP A 10 3.37 -0.97 4.95
CA ASP A 10 2.00 -0.51 4.69
C ASP A 10 1.02 -1.64 4.39
N PHE A 11 1.51 -2.81 3.95
CA PHE A 11 0.70 -4.00 3.76
C PHE A 11 -0.11 -4.34 5.02
N PHE A 12 0.54 -4.33 6.19
CA PHE A 12 -0.10 -4.68 7.46
C PHE A 12 -0.98 -3.56 8.04
N LYS A 13 -0.85 -2.34 7.50
CA LYS A 13 -1.64 -1.18 7.90
C LYS A 13 -2.83 -0.92 6.97
N SER A 14 -2.86 -1.56 5.81
CA SER A 14 -3.95 -1.43 4.85
C SER A 14 -5.24 -2.02 5.43
N LEU A 15 -6.28 -1.18 5.49
CA LEU A 15 -7.61 -1.59 5.93
C LEU A 15 -8.22 -2.62 4.97
N ASP A 16 -8.01 -2.46 3.66
CA ASP A 16 -8.48 -3.40 2.65
C ASP A 16 -7.87 -4.78 2.82
N VAL A 17 -6.55 -4.83 3.06
CA VAL A 17 -5.84 -6.10 3.28
C VAL A 17 -6.23 -6.72 4.62
N SER A 18 -6.42 -5.88 5.65
CA SER A 18 -6.82 -6.34 6.98
C SER A 18 -8.25 -6.88 7.03
N ALA A 19 -9.13 -6.45 6.11
CA ALA A 19 -10.48 -6.99 5.95
C ALA A 19 -10.51 -8.40 5.36
N LEU A 20 -9.42 -8.87 4.74
CA LEU A 20 -9.33 -10.22 4.18
C LEU A 20 -9.18 -11.28 5.29
N PRO A 21 -9.70 -12.50 5.09
CA PRO A 21 -9.34 -13.65 5.93
C PRO A 21 -7.82 -13.85 5.99
N LEU A 22 -7.31 -14.30 7.13
CA LEU A 22 -5.87 -14.47 7.34
C LEU A 22 -5.23 -15.38 6.27
N ARG A 23 -5.90 -16.47 5.92
CA ARG A 23 -5.42 -17.40 4.90
C ARG A 23 -5.36 -16.76 3.52
N ALA A 24 -6.40 -16.04 3.11
CA ALA A 24 -6.39 -15.28 1.85
C ALA A 24 -5.27 -14.23 1.81
N ARG A 25 -4.95 -13.56 2.93
CA ARG A 25 -3.79 -12.65 3.01
C ARG A 25 -2.47 -13.38 2.76
N LEU A 26 -2.28 -14.53 3.38
CA LEU A 26 -1.08 -15.36 3.20
C LEU A 26 -1.00 -15.93 1.78
N THR A 27 -2.14 -16.36 1.21
CA THR A 27 -2.25 -16.77 -0.20
C THR A 27 -1.82 -15.64 -1.13
N TRP A 28 -2.26 -14.40 -0.89
CA TRP A 28 -1.87 -13.25 -1.70
C TRP A 28 -0.38 -12.91 -1.59
N LEU A 29 0.19 -12.95 -0.38
CA LEU A 29 1.65 -12.81 -0.18
C LEU A 29 2.40 -13.89 -0.96
N GLY A 30 2.00 -15.15 -0.80
CA GLY A 30 2.57 -16.28 -1.54
C GLY A 30 2.56 -16.06 -3.06
N LEU A 31 1.43 -15.63 -3.61
CA LEU A 31 1.29 -15.35 -5.04
C LEU A 31 2.30 -14.32 -5.56
N TRP A 32 2.67 -13.29 -4.79
CA TRP A 32 3.67 -12.30 -5.24
C TRP A 32 5.00 -12.96 -5.58
N THR A 33 5.41 -13.98 -4.81
CA THR A 33 6.67 -14.70 -5.05
C THR A 33 6.63 -15.59 -6.29
N GLN A 34 5.42 -16.02 -6.69
CA GLN A 34 5.18 -16.95 -7.79
C GLN A 34 4.92 -16.25 -9.12
N CYS A 35 4.37 -15.03 -9.06
CA CYS A 35 4.12 -14.20 -10.22
C CYS A 35 5.41 -13.87 -10.99
N ASP A 36 5.28 -13.75 -12.31
CA ASP A 36 6.34 -13.20 -13.15
C ASP A 36 6.62 -11.72 -12.82
N ASP A 37 7.61 -11.11 -13.48
CA ASP A 37 7.98 -9.72 -13.19
C ASP A 37 6.92 -8.70 -13.58
N HIS A 38 5.80 -9.15 -14.15
CA HIS A 38 4.66 -8.34 -14.53
C HIS A 38 3.42 -8.69 -13.69
N GLY A 39 3.58 -9.45 -12.60
CA GLY A 39 2.52 -9.74 -11.65
C GLY A 39 1.55 -10.81 -12.12
N ARG A 40 1.92 -11.64 -13.10
CA ARG A 40 1.05 -12.66 -13.71
C ARG A 40 1.42 -14.07 -13.26
N PHE A 41 0.42 -14.93 -13.17
CA PHE A 41 0.60 -16.35 -12.84
C PHE A 41 -0.47 -17.23 -13.50
N LEU A 42 -0.31 -18.54 -13.44
CA LEU A 42 -1.35 -19.49 -13.86
C LEU A 42 -2.45 -19.53 -12.82
N ASP A 43 -3.69 -19.45 -13.26
CA ASP A 43 -4.86 -19.59 -12.40
C ASP A 43 -5.23 -21.06 -12.25
N HIS A 44 -4.41 -21.78 -11.49
CA HIS A 44 -4.58 -23.22 -11.29
C HIS A 44 -4.45 -23.59 -9.82
N VAL A 45 -5.60 -23.91 -9.19
CA VAL A 45 -5.73 -24.16 -7.75
C VAL A 45 -4.71 -25.16 -7.21
N LYS A 46 -4.49 -26.30 -7.90
CA LYS A 46 -3.50 -27.30 -7.45
C LYS A 46 -2.08 -26.79 -7.49
N LEU A 47 -1.78 -25.89 -8.43
CA LEU A 47 -0.45 -25.31 -8.59
C LEU A 47 -0.22 -24.28 -7.47
N VAL A 48 -1.20 -23.41 -7.23
CA VAL A 48 -1.16 -22.46 -6.10
C VAL A 48 -1.04 -23.20 -4.76
N LYS A 49 -1.79 -24.30 -4.54
CA LYS A 49 -1.64 -25.16 -3.36
C LYS A 49 -0.21 -25.70 -3.23
N ALA A 50 0.34 -26.27 -4.30
CA ALA A 50 1.67 -26.87 -4.27
C ALA A 50 2.78 -25.84 -3.99
N GLU A 51 2.64 -24.61 -4.49
CA GLU A 51 3.69 -23.58 -4.37
C GLU A 51 3.57 -22.74 -3.09
N VAL A 52 2.35 -22.44 -2.65
CA VAL A 52 2.12 -21.52 -1.51
C VAL A 52 1.91 -22.27 -0.20
N TRP A 53 1.35 -23.47 -0.26
CA TRP A 53 0.93 -24.24 0.90
C TRP A 53 1.42 -25.70 0.83
N PRO A 54 2.67 -26.01 0.44
CA PRO A 54 3.09 -27.36 0.06
C PRO A 54 2.80 -28.43 1.11
N LEU A 55 2.96 -28.10 2.40
CA LEU A 55 2.86 -29.04 3.52
C LEU A 55 1.75 -28.69 4.51
N ASP A 56 1.07 -27.57 4.31
CA ASP A 56 0.00 -27.12 5.19
C ASP A 56 -1.31 -27.86 4.91
N ASP A 57 -2.11 -28.03 5.96
CA ASP A 57 -3.47 -28.58 5.92
C ASP A 57 -4.47 -27.54 5.39
N VAL A 58 -4.26 -27.15 4.14
CA VAL A 58 -5.13 -26.27 3.37
C VAL A 58 -5.71 -27.09 2.23
N SER A 59 -7.02 -27.24 2.12
CA SER A 59 -7.59 -28.05 1.03
C SER A 59 -7.50 -27.33 -0.33
N LEU A 60 -7.75 -28.05 -1.43
CA LEU A 60 -7.90 -27.40 -2.74
C LEU A 60 -9.10 -26.44 -2.76
N ARG A 61 -10.18 -26.78 -2.04
CA ARG A 61 -11.35 -25.91 -1.89
C ARG A 61 -10.97 -24.61 -1.19
N ASP A 62 -10.17 -24.71 -0.13
CA ASP A 62 -9.69 -23.55 0.61
C ASP A 62 -8.88 -22.58 -0.26
N VAL A 63 -8.00 -23.10 -1.12
CA VAL A 63 -7.23 -22.28 -2.07
C VAL A 63 -8.15 -21.66 -3.12
N ALA A 64 -9.15 -22.39 -3.62
CA ALA A 64 -10.13 -21.84 -4.56
C ALA A 64 -10.93 -20.68 -3.91
N ASP A 65 -11.43 -20.88 -2.69
CA ASP A 65 -12.16 -19.88 -1.92
C ASP A 65 -11.30 -18.63 -1.65
N ASP A 66 -10.01 -18.82 -1.36
CA ASP A 66 -9.06 -17.70 -1.17
C ASP A 66 -8.85 -16.92 -2.48
N LEU A 67 -8.68 -17.59 -3.62
CA LEU A 67 -8.54 -16.94 -4.93
C LEU A 67 -9.80 -16.14 -5.31
N ASP A 68 -10.99 -16.70 -5.06
CA ASP A 68 -12.26 -16.01 -5.27
C ASP A 68 -12.41 -14.80 -4.34
N THR A 69 -12.02 -14.95 -3.07
CA THR A 69 -12.00 -13.85 -2.09
C THR A 69 -11.07 -12.72 -2.54
N LEU A 70 -9.88 -13.06 -3.04
CA LEU A 70 -8.92 -12.07 -3.53
C LEU A 70 -9.40 -11.38 -4.80
N ALA A 71 -10.06 -12.10 -5.70
CA ALA A 71 -10.66 -11.53 -6.90
C ALA A 71 -11.82 -10.57 -6.55
N ALA A 72 -12.72 -10.99 -5.66
CA ALA A 72 -13.84 -10.17 -5.19
C ALA A 72 -13.38 -8.91 -4.44
N ALA A 73 -12.23 -8.97 -3.74
CA ALA A 73 -11.61 -7.82 -3.08
C ALA A 73 -10.73 -6.96 -4.00
N GLY A 74 -10.71 -7.25 -5.31
CA GLY A 74 -9.91 -6.51 -6.30
C GLY A 74 -8.40 -6.57 -6.04
N ARG A 75 -7.90 -7.66 -5.44
CA ARG A 75 -6.45 -7.88 -5.23
C ARG A 75 -5.81 -8.61 -6.41
N ILE A 76 -6.59 -9.42 -7.09
CA ILE A 76 -6.22 -10.10 -8.33
C ILE A 76 -7.33 -9.95 -9.38
N VAL A 77 -6.98 -10.15 -10.64
CA VAL A 77 -7.92 -10.38 -11.75
C VAL A 77 -7.65 -11.76 -12.31
N ARG A 78 -8.70 -12.54 -12.52
CA ARG A 78 -8.65 -13.86 -13.16
C ARG A 78 -9.14 -13.70 -14.59
N TYR A 79 -8.41 -14.25 -15.57
CA TYR A 79 -8.66 -14.04 -16.99
C TYR A 79 -8.21 -15.25 -17.82
N THR A 80 -8.80 -15.40 -19.00
CA THR A 80 -8.51 -16.50 -19.92
C THR A 80 -7.89 -15.96 -21.20
N VAL A 81 -6.82 -16.59 -21.68
CA VAL A 81 -6.21 -16.30 -22.98
C VAL A 81 -6.01 -17.61 -23.73
N GLY A 82 -6.74 -17.78 -24.84
CA GLY A 82 -6.87 -19.08 -25.51
C GLY A 82 -7.61 -20.06 -24.59
N ASP A 83 -7.04 -21.25 -24.39
CA ASP A 83 -7.62 -22.31 -23.55
C ASP A 83 -6.95 -22.41 -22.17
N ARG A 84 -6.39 -21.31 -21.66
CA ARG A 84 -5.69 -21.29 -20.37
C ARG A 84 -6.12 -20.12 -19.51
N ASP A 85 -6.30 -20.43 -18.23
CA ASP A 85 -6.64 -19.45 -17.21
C ASP A 85 -5.39 -18.93 -16.50
N TYR A 86 -5.40 -17.63 -16.27
CA TYR A 86 -4.33 -16.86 -15.69
C TYR A 86 -4.89 -15.92 -14.62
N LEU A 87 -4.02 -15.49 -13.74
CA LEU A 87 -4.32 -14.45 -12.77
C LEU A 87 -3.24 -13.36 -12.84
N ALA A 88 -3.65 -12.13 -12.58
CA ALA A 88 -2.77 -10.98 -12.47
C ALA A 88 -3.02 -10.26 -11.15
N VAL A 89 -1.96 -9.90 -10.43
CA VAL A 89 -2.05 -9.05 -9.24
C VAL A 89 -2.38 -7.62 -9.66
N GLN A 90 -3.45 -7.05 -9.10
CA GLN A 90 -3.81 -5.67 -9.38
C GLN A 90 -2.78 -4.70 -8.79
N ASN A 91 -2.57 -3.57 -9.45
CA ASN A 91 -1.62 -2.54 -9.02
C ASN A 91 -0.20 -3.08 -8.76
N TRP A 92 0.24 -4.07 -9.54
CA TRP A 92 1.53 -4.76 -9.35
C TRP A 92 2.70 -3.80 -9.18
N HIS A 93 2.80 -2.76 -10.00
CA HIS A 93 3.89 -1.77 -9.94
C HIS A 93 3.84 -0.87 -8.69
N HIS A 94 2.67 -0.70 -8.06
CA HIS A 94 2.58 -0.07 -6.74
C HIS A 94 3.08 -0.99 -5.63
N HIS A 95 2.98 -2.30 -5.83
CA HIS A 95 3.40 -3.31 -4.87
C HIS A 95 4.88 -3.65 -5.01
N GLN A 96 5.38 -3.83 -6.23
CA GLN A 96 6.73 -4.28 -6.56
C GLN A 96 7.45 -3.29 -7.47
N SER A 97 8.64 -2.86 -7.03
CA SER A 97 9.60 -2.16 -7.88
C SER A 97 10.61 -3.17 -8.40
N ILE A 98 10.56 -3.47 -9.70
CA ILE A 98 11.40 -4.49 -10.32
C ILE A 98 12.42 -3.81 -11.22
N ASN A 99 13.70 -3.91 -10.83
CA ASN A 99 14.82 -3.44 -11.63
C ASN A 99 15.18 -4.50 -12.67
N ARG A 100 15.24 -4.11 -13.95
CA ARG A 100 15.51 -4.99 -15.11
C ARG A 100 14.56 -6.19 -15.17
N PRO A 101 13.25 -5.94 -15.43
CA PRO A 101 12.27 -7.02 -15.52
C PRO A 101 12.64 -7.99 -16.64
N ALA A 102 12.46 -9.28 -16.39
CA ALA A 102 12.52 -10.28 -17.44
C ALA A 102 11.35 -10.12 -18.43
N GLY A 103 11.50 -10.72 -19.62
CA GLY A 103 10.40 -10.80 -20.58
C GLY A 103 9.14 -11.45 -19.97
N PRO A 104 7.93 -11.09 -20.45
CA PRO A 104 6.68 -11.69 -20.03
C PRO A 104 6.72 -13.21 -20.08
N LYS A 105 6.30 -13.89 -19.01
CA LYS A 105 6.13 -15.35 -19.05
C LYS A 105 4.69 -15.72 -19.44
N TYR A 106 3.72 -14.92 -19.01
CA TYR A 106 2.31 -15.15 -19.22
C TYR A 106 1.71 -14.02 -20.06
N PRO A 107 0.64 -14.27 -20.83
CA PRO A 107 0.02 -13.24 -21.68
C PRO A 107 -0.62 -12.13 -20.85
N ASP A 108 -0.76 -10.94 -21.44
CA ASP A 108 -1.54 -9.86 -20.81
C ASP A 108 -3.04 -10.21 -20.76
N PRO A 109 -3.79 -9.68 -19.78
CA PRO A 109 -5.24 -9.76 -19.79
C PRO A 109 -5.83 -9.13 -21.07
N PRO A 110 -6.88 -9.71 -21.66
CA PRO A 110 -7.49 -9.24 -22.90
C PRO A 110 -8.13 -7.85 -22.77
N GLU A 111 -8.58 -7.49 -21.57
CA GLU A 111 -8.99 -6.13 -21.22
C GLU A 111 -7.96 -5.53 -20.24
N PRO A 112 -7.55 -4.26 -20.42
CA PRO A 112 -6.67 -3.61 -19.47
C PRO A 112 -7.34 -3.65 -18.09
N ILE A 113 -6.62 -4.18 -17.10
CA ILE A 113 -7.03 -4.22 -15.69
C ILE A 113 -7.52 -2.82 -15.35
N ALA A 114 -8.81 -2.67 -15.04
CA ALA A 114 -9.43 -1.38 -14.83
C ALA A 114 -8.56 -0.54 -13.88
N ALA A 115 -8.11 0.62 -14.35
CA ALA A 115 -7.40 1.56 -13.50
C ALA A 115 -8.27 1.84 -12.26
N PRO A 116 -7.68 1.99 -11.07
CA PRO A 116 -8.45 2.32 -9.87
C PRO A 116 -9.32 3.56 -10.14
N ALA A 117 -10.51 3.59 -9.55
CA ALA A 117 -11.46 4.70 -9.65
C ALA A 117 -10.75 6.05 -9.40
N PRO A 118 -11.14 7.13 -10.11
CA PRO A 118 -10.46 8.42 -10.01
C PRO A 118 -10.55 8.94 -8.58
N GLY A 119 -9.42 8.92 -7.87
CA GLY A 119 -9.30 9.25 -6.46
C GLY A 119 -7.95 8.90 -5.83
N GLU A 120 -7.18 7.97 -6.43
CA GLU A 120 -5.87 7.53 -5.91
C GLU A 120 -4.65 7.90 -6.77
N SER A 121 -4.83 8.48 -7.95
CA SER A 121 -3.72 8.69 -8.90
C SER A 121 -3.20 10.14 -8.87
N GLY A 122 -2.19 10.37 -8.04
CA GLY A 122 -1.33 11.54 -8.13
C GLY A 122 -0.24 11.46 -9.20
N HIS A 123 -0.27 10.50 -10.13
CA HIS A 123 0.74 10.41 -11.19
C HIS A 123 0.17 9.92 -12.53
N CYS A 124 0.57 10.62 -13.59
CA CYS A 124 0.15 10.43 -14.97
C CYS A 124 0.63 9.07 -15.54
N PRO A 125 -0.23 8.30 -16.24
CA PRO A 125 0.14 7.04 -16.89
C PRO A 125 1.15 7.19 -18.04
N HIS A 126 1.43 8.41 -18.47
CA HIS A 126 2.17 8.70 -19.71
C HIS A 126 3.66 9.01 -19.49
N CYS A 127 4.16 9.00 -18.25
CA CYS A 127 5.55 9.34 -17.93
C CYS A 127 6.52 8.14 -17.91
N TRP A 128 6.04 6.91 -18.09
CA TRP A 128 6.83 5.70 -17.78
C TRP A 128 7.75 5.20 -18.92
N HIS A 129 7.71 5.80 -20.11
CA HIS A 129 8.58 5.40 -21.23
C HIS A 129 9.95 6.09 -21.29
N LEU A 130 10.32 6.91 -20.29
CA LEU A 130 11.54 7.76 -20.34
C LEU A 130 12.56 7.51 -19.23
N LEU A 131 12.63 6.28 -18.69
CA LEU A 131 13.79 5.84 -17.90
C LEU A 131 14.54 4.69 -18.56
N THR A 132 14.71 4.75 -19.88
CA THR A 132 15.83 4.09 -20.55
C THR A 132 16.94 5.11 -20.72
N GLU A 133 17.93 5.03 -19.80
CA GLU A 133 19.38 5.14 -20.03
C GLU A 133 20.11 5.75 -18.82
N GLY A 134 21.22 5.10 -18.43
CA GLY A 134 22.42 5.83 -18.03
C GLY A 134 22.82 5.93 -16.55
N SER A 135 21.94 5.79 -15.56
CA SER A 135 22.36 5.99 -14.16
C SER A 135 22.90 4.73 -13.48
N VAL A 136 23.98 4.17 -14.03
CA VAL A 136 24.96 3.41 -13.23
C VAL A 136 25.95 4.42 -12.67
N SER A 137 25.72 4.91 -11.46
CA SER A 137 26.82 5.43 -10.65
C SER A 137 27.62 4.21 -10.17
N ILE A 138 28.66 3.87 -10.92
CA ILE A 138 29.72 2.95 -10.47
C ILE A 138 30.25 3.52 -9.15
N HIS A 139 30.00 2.80 -8.05
CA HIS A 139 30.67 3.07 -6.79
C HIS A 139 32.17 2.84 -6.97
N GLY A 140 32.94 3.93 -7.08
CA GLY A 140 34.38 3.92 -6.89
C GLY A 140 35.20 4.73 -7.89
N ALA A 141 35.44 6.01 -7.57
CA ALA A 141 36.75 6.64 -7.69
C ALA A 141 36.72 8.02 -7.01
N LEU A 142 37.51 8.17 -5.94
CA LEU A 142 37.89 9.46 -5.37
C LEU A 142 38.52 10.33 -6.46
N ARG A 143 38.02 11.56 -6.64
CA ARG A 143 38.81 12.74 -7.02
C ARG A 143 38.09 14.02 -6.60
N ASP A 144 38.92 14.89 -6.07
CA ASP A 144 38.62 16.18 -5.46
C ASP A 144 38.26 17.25 -6.49
N ALA A 145 37.56 18.28 -6.00
CA ALA A 145 37.25 19.58 -6.63
C ALA A 145 36.30 19.62 -7.86
N SER A 146 35.14 20.26 -7.70
CA SER A 146 34.98 21.66 -8.11
C SER A 146 33.55 22.17 -7.89
N ARG A 147 33.45 23.38 -7.35
CA ARG A 147 32.26 24.25 -7.24
C ARG A 147 31.53 24.38 -8.58
N GLN A 148 30.21 24.41 -8.53
CA GLN A 148 29.44 25.44 -9.25
C GLN A 148 28.05 25.63 -8.64
N GLU A 149 27.78 26.88 -8.24
CA GLU A 149 26.46 27.39 -7.85
C GLU A 149 25.50 27.39 -9.05
N GLY A 150 24.27 26.94 -8.81
CA GLY A 150 23.12 27.19 -9.68
C GLY A 150 22.02 27.89 -8.89
N LYS A 151 21.65 29.09 -9.35
CA LYS A 151 20.73 30.05 -8.73
C LYS A 151 19.37 30.00 -9.43
N GLY A 152 18.27 30.06 -8.66
CA GLY A 152 16.91 30.35 -9.14
C GLY A 152 16.00 29.12 -9.27
N LYS A 153 14.68 29.18 -9.14
CA LYS A 153 13.70 30.28 -9.04
C LYS A 153 12.43 29.77 -8.33
N GLU A 154 11.66 30.71 -7.84
CA GLU A 154 10.35 30.61 -7.19
C GLU A 154 9.27 29.84 -7.98
N GLY A 155 8.28 29.32 -7.27
CA GLY A 155 6.97 28.91 -7.81
C GLY A 155 6.19 28.04 -6.83
N ARG A 156 5.38 28.65 -5.95
CA ARG A 156 3.90 28.73 -6.04
C ARG A 156 3.15 27.45 -5.63
N GLY A 157 2.67 27.49 -4.38
CA GLY A 157 1.28 27.24 -3.99
C GLY A 157 0.65 25.90 -4.37
N GLY A 158 0.49 25.03 -3.38
CA GLY A 158 -0.45 23.92 -3.43
C GLY A 158 -0.77 23.45 -2.02
N ASP A 159 -2.02 23.67 -1.59
CA ASP A 159 -2.63 23.04 -0.43
C ASP A 159 -2.63 21.51 -0.60
N ALA A 160 -1.53 20.89 -0.22
CA ALA A 160 -1.50 19.51 0.21
C ALA A 160 -1.14 19.57 1.69
N ARG A 161 -1.88 18.88 2.56
CA ARG A 161 -1.42 18.60 3.92
C ARG A 161 -0.18 17.71 3.79
N GLU A 162 0.95 18.34 3.53
CA GLU A 162 2.27 17.76 3.46
C GLU A 162 2.51 17.04 4.78
N ARG A 163 2.81 15.74 4.73
CA ARG A 163 3.49 15.10 5.85
C ARG A 163 4.85 15.78 5.92
N ALA A 164 4.95 16.84 6.72
CA ALA A 164 6.17 17.59 6.88
C ALA A 164 7.27 16.63 7.35
N ASP A 165 8.31 16.48 6.54
CA ASP A 165 9.47 15.65 6.88
C ASP A 165 10.08 16.12 8.21
N PRO A 166 10.60 15.19 9.05
CA PRO A 166 11.21 15.57 10.31
C PRO A 166 12.42 16.49 10.07
N PRO A 167 12.59 17.56 10.86
CA PRO A 167 13.77 18.40 10.75
C PRO A 167 15.04 17.58 11.07
N PRO A 168 16.22 17.95 10.55
CA PRO A 168 17.45 17.23 10.84
C PRO A 168 17.86 17.37 12.32
N ARG A 169 18.46 16.32 12.89
CA ARG A 169 18.91 16.30 14.30
C ARG A 169 20.25 17.01 14.54
N THR A 170 20.98 17.34 13.48
CA THR A 170 22.25 18.07 13.51
C THR A 170 22.21 19.24 12.54
N CYS A 171 23.04 20.27 12.80
CA CYS A 171 23.11 21.40 11.89
C CYS A 171 23.78 21.00 10.56
N ALA A 172 23.57 21.80 9.51
CA ALA A 172 24.12 21.54 8.17
C ALA A 172 25.63 21.28 8.14
N LYS A 173 26.40 21.87 9.09
CA LYS A 173 27.85 21.68 9.20
C LYS A 173 28.26 20.30 9.75
N HIS A 174 27.34 19.57 10.37
CA HIS A 174 27.60 18.32 11.08
C HIS A 174 26.64 17.18 10.70
N GLN A 175 26.04 17.23 9.50
CA GLN A 175 25.10 16.20 9.04
C GLN A 175 25.74 14.81 8.88
N ASN A 176 27.05 14.74 8.63
CA ASN A 176 27.81 13.50 8.41
C ASN A 176 28.92 13.28 9.45
N THR A 177 28.79 13.83 10.65
CA THR A 177 29.82 13.71 11.70
C THR A 177 29.31 12.82 12.84
N THR A 178 30.02 11.72 13.12
CA THR A 178 29.60 10.70 14.10
C THR A 178 29.75 11.15 15.55
N ASN A 179 30.47 12.24 15.83
CA ASN A 179 30.57 12.85 17.16
C ASN A 179 30.96 14.34 17.05
N PRO A 180 30.01 15.25 16.75
CA PRO A 180 30.32 16.65 16.54
C PRO A 180 30.71 17.35 17.85
N PRO A 181 31.65 18.31 17.81
CA PRO A 181 32.02 19.10 18.98
C PRO A 181 30.82 19.90 19.50
N ALA A 182 30.92 20.43 20.73
CA ALA A 182 29.88 21.27 21.31
C ALA A 182 29.54 22.45 20.38
N CYS A 183 28.38 22.39 19.73
CA CYS A 183 27.95 23.33 18.70
C CYS A 183 26.55 23.85 19.01
N GLY A 184 26.38 25.18 19.04
CA GLY A 184 25.09 25.84 19.24
C GLY A 184 24.06 25.40 18.20
N GLY A 185 24.42 25.38 16.92
CA GLY A 185 23.50 24.94 15.86
C GLY A 185 23.04 23.48 15.97
N CYS A 186 23.85 22.57 16.53
CA CYS A 186 23.41 21.20 16.81
C CYS A 186 22.50 21.12 18.05
N ARG A 187 22.58 22.08 18.97
CA ARG A 187 21.65 22.20 20.09
C ARG A 187 20.29 22.68 19.59
N ASP A 188 20.28 23.71 18.75
CA ASP A 188 19.05 24.28 18.19
C ASP A 188 18.33 23.27 17.28
N ALA A 189 19.07 22.52 16.45
CA ALA A 189 18.52 21.45 15.63
C ALA A 189 17.85 20.33 16.46
N ARG A 190 18.43 19.99 17.63
CA ARG A 190 17.81 19.02 18.55
C ARG A 190 16.54 19.57 19.18
N HIS A 191 16.54 20.82 19.64
CA HIS A 191 15.33 21.45 20.18
C HIS A 191 14.22 21.56 19.12
N ALA A 192 14.56 21.91 17.88
CA ALA A 192 13.59 21.93 16.79
C ALA A 192 12.99 20.54 16.51
N TYR A 193 13.80 19.49 16.58
CA TYR A 193 13.32 18.11 16.48
C TYR A 193 12.39 17.74 17.62
N GLU A 194 12.77 18.03 18.87
CA GLU A 194 11.96 17.76 20.06
C GLU A 194 10.60 18.45 19.98
N GLN A 195 10.57 19.72 19.55
CA GLN A 195 9.33 20.48 19.36
C GLN A 195 8.45 19.88 18.26
N TRP A 196 9.06 19.48 17.14
CA TRP A 196 8.34 18.78 16.06
C TRP A 196 7.74 17.46 16.55
N GLU A 197 8.51 16.66 17.31
CA GLU A 197 8.06 15.39 17.87
C GLU A 197 6.91 15.58 18.86
N GLN A 198 6.99 16.58 19.74
CA GLN A 198 5.91 16.95 20.66
C GLN A 198 4.64 17.36 19.89
N HIS A 199 4.77 18.15 18.83
CA HIS A 199 3.64 18.55 18.00
C HIS A 199 2.99 17.35 17.29
N GLN A 200 3.80 16.43 16.75
CA GLN A 200 3.31 15.18 16.16
C GLN A 200 2.60 14.30 17.18
N GLN A 201 3.15 14.19 18.41
CA GLN A 201 2.54 13.41 19.48
C GLN A 201 1.20 14.01 19.93
N GLN A 202 1.12 15.34 20.08
CA GLN A 202 -0.13 16.05 20.40
C GLN A 202 -1.18 15.85 19.30
N THR A 203 -0.79 15.97 18.04
CA THR A 203 -1.70 15.76 16.90
C THR A 203 -2.24 14.33 16.88
N ARG A 204 -1.37 13.34 17.08
CA ARG A 204 -1.78 11.92 17.14
C ARG A 204 -2.71 11.65 18.31
N ALA A 205 -2.46 12.24 19.47
CA ALA A 205 -3.32 12.12 20.65
C ALA A 205 -4.69 12.76 20.38
N SER A 206 -4.74 13.95 19.77
CA SER A 206 -5.99 14.62 19.40
C SER A 206 -6.84 13.78 18.45
N VAL A 207 -6.24 13.20 17.41
CA VAL A 207 -6.96 12.34 16.46
C VAL A 207 -7.44 11.04 17.13
N ALA A 208 -6.63 10.47 18.03
CA ALA A 208 -7.02 9.28 18.77
C ALA A 208 -8.23 9.55 19.70
N ASP A 209 -8.23 10.69 20.40
CA ASP A 209 -9.34 11.13 21.24
C ASP A 209 -10.61 11.39 20.41
N GLU A 210 -10.48 12.02 19.25
CA GLU A 210 -11.60 12.27 18.33
C GLU A 210 -12.23 10.94 17.84
N LEU A 211 -11.39 9.98 17.44
CA LEU A 211 -11.85 8.64 17.05
C LEU A 211 -12.47 7.86 18.22
N ALA A 212 -11.94 8.00 19.43
CA ALA A 212 -12.51 7.38 20.62
C ALA A 212 -13.88 7.96 20.95
N ARG A 213 -14.06 9.29 20.84
CA ARG A 213 -15.36 9.94 21.00
C ARG A 213 -16.37 9.50 19.94
N ALA A 214 -15.94 9.41 18.68
CA ALA A 214 -16.80 8.93 17.59
C ALA A 214 -17.25 7.48 17.81
N ARG A 215 -16.38 6.60 18.33
CA ARG A 215 -16.74 5.21 18.68
C ARG A 215 -17.66 5.10 19.90
N ALA A 216 -17.60 6.06 20.80
CA ALA A 216 -18.42 6.08 22.01
C ALA A 216 -19.80 6.74 21.78
N ASP A 217 -20.08 7.26 20.57
CA ASP A 217 -21.37 7.88 20.25
C ASP A 217 -22.46 6.79 20.15
N PRO A 218 -23.44 6.77 21.08
CA PRO A 218 -24.50 5.77 21.08
C PRO A 218 -25.43 5.88 19.86
N ALA A 219 -25.42 6.99 19.11
CA ALA A 219 -26.15 7.12 17.85
C ALA A 219 -25.50 6.31 16.70
N LEU A 220 -24.25 5.84 16.86
CA LEU A 220 -23.54 5.03 15.88
C LEU A 220 -23.53 3.53 16.23
N VAL A 221 -24.13 3.16 17.37
CA VAL A 221 -24.24 1.77 17.84
C VAL A 221 -25.67 1.31 17.64
N CYS A 222 -25.89 0.28 16.81
CA CYS A 222 -27.23 -0.26 16.62
C CYS A 222 -27.68 -1.06 17.85
N GLU A 223 -28.99 -1.36 17.97
CA GLU A 223 -29.58 -2.15 19.07
C GLU A 223 -28.93 -3.54 19.29
N HIS A 224 -28.21 -4.04 18.27
CA HIS A 224 -27.46 -5.30 18.31
C HIS A 224 -26.02 -5.14 18.83
N GLY A 225 -25.64 -3.95 19.34
CA GLY A 225 -24.34 -3.67 19.94
C GLY A 225 -23.17 -3.65 18.94
N GLN A 226 -23.44 -3.44 17.65
CA GLN A 226 -22.41 -3.37 16.60
C GLN A 226 -22.39 -1.96 16.00
N ASP A 227 -21.18 -1.43 15.77
CA ASP A 227 -20.99 -0.18 15.02
C ASP A 227 -21.76 -0.27 13.68
N GLY A 228 -22.59 0.74 13.40
CA GLY A 228 -23.47 0.81 12.22
C GLY A 228 -22.75 0.35 10.96
N GLY A 229 -23.25 -0.74 10.37
CA GLY A 229 -22.61 -1.41 9.25
C GLY A 229 -22.46 -0.52 8.01
N ARG A 230 -21.75 -1.03 6.99
CA ARG A 230 -21.44 -0.31 5.73
C ARG A 230 -22.69 0.11 4.92
N HIS A 231 -23.90 -0.31 5.31
CA HIS A 231 -25.14 -0.05 4.61
C HIS A 231 -25.85 1.18 5.19
N VAL A 232 -26.06 2.19 4.35
CA VAL A 232 -26.80 3.41 4.71
C VAL A 232 -28.21 3.32 4.11
N ARG A 233 -29.24 3.54 4.93
CA ARG A 233 -30.63 3.68 4.48
C ARG A 233 -30.75 4.87 3.53
N SER A 234 -31.35 4.66 2.36
CA SER A 234 -31.47 5.72 1.34
C SER A 234 -32.46 6.83 1.71
N ASP A 235 -33.40 6.52 2.62
CA ASP A 235 -34.47 7.41 3.09
C ASP A 235 -34.09 8.18 4.36
N THR A 236 -33.41 7.55 5.32
CA THR A 236 -33.06 8.17 6.61
C THR A 236 -31.57 8.51 6.75
N GLY A 237 -30.70 7.98 5.90
CA GLY A 237 -29.24 8.15 6.03
C GLY A 237 -28.62 7.35 7.18
N GLU A 238 -29.39 6.47 7.82
CA GLU A 238 -28.97 5.70 8.99
C GLU A 238 -28.11 4.47 8.60
N ARG A 239 -27.05 4.20 9.37
CA ARG A 239 -26.15 3.06 9.12
C ARG A 239 -26.65 1.79 9.81
N LEU A 240 -27.03 0.80 9.02
CA LEU A 240 -27.57 -0.47 9.50
C LEU A 240 -26.51 -1.58 9.53
N CYS A 241 -26.47 -2.33 10.62
CA CYS A 241 -25.70 -3.58 10.69
C CYS A 241 -26.36 -4.69 9.86
N ALA A 242 -25.62 -5.78 9.63
CA ALA A 242 -26.10 -6.91 8.84
C ALA A 242 -27.37 -7.57 9.42
N MET A 243 -27.58 -7.51 10.74
CA MET A 243 -28.76 -8.08 11.40
C MET A 243 -29.99 -7.17 11.26
N CYS A 244 -29.86 -5.86 11.50
CA CYS A 244 -30.95 -4.89 11.25
C CYS A 244 -31.42 -4.95 9.77
N ARG A 245 -30.47 -5.06 8.82
CA ARG A 245 -30.80 -5.18 7.39
C ARG A 245 -31.58 -6.47 7.06
N ARG A 246 -31.31 -7.58 7.76
CA ARG A 246 -32.06 -8.83 7.58
C ARG A 246 -33.46 -8.73 8.15
N ALA A 247 -33.61 -8.11 9.33
CA ALA A 247 -34.92 -7.87 9.95
C ALA A 247 -35.83 -7.03 9.04
N GLU A 248 -35.29 -5.98 8.41
CA GLU A 248 -36.07 -5.16 7.46
C GLU A 248 -36.55 -5.94 6.24
N ARG A 249 -35.71 -6.82 5.69
CA ARG A 249 -36.07 -7.67 4.54
C ARG A 249 -37.10 -8.75 4.85
N SER A 250 -37.32 -9.08 6.13
CA SER A 250 -38.33 -10.05 6.55
C SER A 250 -39.71 -9.42 6.80
N VAL A 251 -39.79 -8.09 6.85
CA VAL A 251 -41.04 -7.34 7.12
C VAL A 251 -41.60 -6.69 5.84
N ALA A 252 -40.79 -6.57 4.79
CA ALA A 252 -41.20 -6.15 3.44
C ALA A 252 -41.57 -7.36 2.56
#